data_AF-A0A973MBQ9-F1
#
_entry.id   AF-A0A973MBQ9-F1
#
_cell.length_a   1.000
_cell.length_b   1.000
_cell.length_c   1.000
_cell.angle_alpha   90.00
_cell.angle_beta   90.00
_cell.angle_gamma   90.00
#
_symmetry.space_group_name_H-M   'P 1'
#
loop_
_entity.id
_entity.type
_entity.pdbx_description
1 polymer ?
#
loop_
_entity_poly.entity_id
_entity_poly.type
_entity_poly.pdbx_seq_one_letter_code
_entity_poly.pdbx_strand_id
1 'polypeptide(L)'
;MDAELFPRERRQVAPGAVHVPGWLAADAQRELLDACREWARPPAGLRTVRTPGGGTMTARQVCLGRHWYPYGYARTVVDGDGAPVKPFPEWLGELGRR
;
A
#
# COMPACT_ATOMS: atom_id res chain seq x y z
N MET A 1 3.03 -8.79 -21.98
CA MET A 1 3.56 -8.97 -20.61
C MET A 1 4.54 -10.10 -20.73
N ASP A 2 5.85 -9.81 -20.66
CA ASP A 2 6.90 -10.82 -20.72
C ASP A 2 6.69 -11.80 -19.57
N ALA A 3 6.09 -12.93 -19.86
CA ALA A 3 6.15 -14.08 -18.99
C ALA A 3 7.59 -14.59 -19.09
N GLU A 4 8.34 -14.53 -17.99
CA GLU A 4 9.62 -15.22 -17.91
C GLU A 4 9.42 -16.67 -18.35
N LEU A 5 10.37 -17.20 -19.14
CA LEU A 5 10.35 -18.58 -19.63
C LEU A 5 10.22 -19.63 -18.51
N PHE A 6 10.62 -19.26 -17.29
CA PHE A 6 10.46 -20.06 -16.09
C PHE A 6 9.81 -19.24 -14.98
N PRO A 7 8.75 -19.75 -14.32
CA PRO A 7 8.15 -19.05 -13.20
C PRO A 7 9.15 -18.94 -12.05
N ARG A 8 9.15 -17.78 -11.37
CA ARG A 8 9.97 -17.60 -10.17
C ARG A 8 9.47 -18.51 -9.06
N GLU A 9 10.39 -19.12 -8.35
CA GLU A 9 10.08 -19.99 -7.22
C GLU A 9 10.03 -19.21 -5.90
N ARG A 10 9.28 -19.76 -4.93
CA ARG A 10 9.29 -19.29 -3.54
C ARG A 10 10.71 -19.37 -2.97
N ARG A 11 11.23 -18.27 -2.44
CA ARG A 11 12.62 -18.20 -1.96
C ARG A 11 12.75 -17.41 -0.66
N GLN A 12 13.53 -17.92 0.29
CA GLN A 12 13.98 -17.14 1.43
C GLN A 12 15.06 -16.16 0.99
N VAL A 13 14.82 -14.86 1.17
CA VAL A 13 15.76 -13.79 0.78
C VAL A 13 16.66 -13.36 1.94
N ALA A 14 16.19 -13.56 3.17
CA ALA A 14 16.92 -13.37 4.42
C ALA A 14 16.25 -14.19 5.54
N PRO A 15 16.90 -14.42 6.70
CA PRO A 15 16.24 -15.00 7.88
C PRO A 15 14.93 -14.26 8.20
N GLY A 16 13.79 -14.97 8.23
CA GLY A 16 12.46 -14.39 8.47
C GLY A 16 11.78 -13.70 7.28
N ALA A 17 12.42 -13.59 6.11
CA ALA A 17 11.86 -12.94 4.93
C ALA A 17 11.77 -13.89 3.72
N VAL A 18 10.56 -14.07 3.19
CA VAL A 18 10.27 -15.00 2.08
C VAL A 18 9.59 -14.25 0.94
N HIS A 19 10.15 -14.38 -0.26
CA HIS A 19 9.53 -13.94 -1.50
C HIS A 19 8.62 -15.04 -2.05
N VAL A 20 7.35 -14.71 -2.28
CA VAL A 20 6.32 -15.64 -2.79
C VAL A 20 5.73 -15.08 -4.10
N PRO A 21 6.44 -15.23 -5.23
CA PRO A 21 5.97 -14.75 -6.52
C PRO A 21 4.67 -15.48 -6.93
N GLY A 22 3.76 -14.78 -7.60
CA GLY A 22 2.50 -15.36 -8.07
C GLY A 22 1.50 -15.78 -6.98
N TRP A 23 1.73 -15.37 -5.72
CA TRP A 23 0.86 -15.74 -4.59
C TRP A 23 -0.58 -15.21 -4.72
N LEU A 24 -0.77 -14.02 -5.28
CA LEU A 24 -2.09 -13.44 -5.48
C LEU A 24 -2.61 -13.80 -6.88
N ALA A 25 -3.77 -14.46 -6.94
CA ALA A 25 -4.44 -14.79 -8.19
C ALA A 25 -4.83 -13.51 -8.97
N ALA A 26 -4.91 -13.61 -10.30
CA ALA A 26 -5.04 -12.44 -11.17
C ALA A 26 -6.36 -11.67 -10.97
N ASP A 27 -7.43 -12.36 -10.59
CA ASP A 27 -8.71 -11.78 -10.16
C ASP A 27 -8.57 -10.95 -8.87
N ALA A 28 -7.97 -11.53 -7.84
CA ALA A 28 -7.71 -10.81 -6.59
C ALA A 28 -6.73 -9.62 -6.78
N GLN A 29 -5.78 -9.71 -7.72
CA GLN A 29 -4.94 -8.57 -8.12
C GLN A 29 -5.77 -7.42 -8.70
N ARG A 30 -6.77 -7.73 -9.55
CA ARG A 30 -7.66 -6.71 -10.14
C ARG A 30 -8.54 -6.06 -9.09
N GLU A 31 -9.13 -6.86 -8.20
CA GLU A 31 -9.95 -6.36 -7.08
C GLU A 31 -9.15 -5.43 -6.17
N LEU A 32 -7.91 -5.81 -5.82
CA LEU A 32 -7.03 -4.97 -5.01
C LEU A 32 -6.66 -3.67 -5.75
N LEU A 33 -6.42 -3.73 -7.06
CA LEU A 33 -6.11 -2.54 -7.86
C LEU A 33 -7.30 -1.57 -7.91
N ASP A 34 -8.52 -2.08 -8.07
CA ASP A 34 -9.73 -1.25 -8.07
C ASP A 34 -9.99 -0.62 -6.71
N ALA A 35 -9.77 -1.37 -5.62
CA ALA A 35 -9.80 -0.82 -4.26
C ALA A 35 -8.76 0.29 -4.06
N CYS A 36 -7.51 0.08 -4.52
CA CYS A 36 -6.46 1.11 -4.48
C CYS A 36 -6.86 2.39 -5.23
N ARG A 37 -7.49 2.26 -6.41
CA ARG A 37 -7.99 3.41 -7.18
C ARG A 37 -9.08 4.17 -6.43
N GLU A 38 -9.96 3.46 -5.74
CA GLU A 38 -10.99 4.08 -4.92
C GLU A 38 -10.38 4.80 -3.71
N TRP A 39 -9.45 4.15 -3.00
CA TRP A 39 -8.76 4.79 -1.87
C TRP A 39 -7.95 6.01 -2.30
N ALA A 40 -7.44 6.04 -3.53
CA ALA A 40 -6.71 7.20 -4.04
C ALA A 40 -7.57 8.47 -4.17
N ARG A 41 -8.90 8.35 -4.21
CA ARG A 41 -9.82 9.49 -4.35
C ARG A 41 -9.95 10.29 -3.05
N PRO A 42 -10.08 11.63 -3.13
CA PRO A 42 -10.42 12.45 -1.97
C PRO A 42 -11.77 12.04 -1.34
N PRO A 43 -12.00 12.32 -0.04
CA PRO A 43 -11.04 12.88 0.93
C PRO A 43 -10.06 11.82 1.46
N ALA A 44 -8.96 12.24 2.10
CA ALA A 44 -7.87 11.38 2.58
C ALA A 44 -7.30 10.47 1.47
N GLY A 45 -7.16 11.04 0.27
CA GLY A 45 -6.73 10.34 -0.95
C GLY A 45 -5.21 10.28 -1.13
N LEU A 46 -4.80 9.88 -2.34
CA LEU A 46 -3.41 9.71 -2.72
C LEU A 46 -2.66 11.05 -2.72
N ARG A 47 -1.61 11.17 -1.90
CA ARG A 47 -0.84 12.41 -1.73
C ARG A 47 0.64 12.25 -2.06
N THR A 48 1.29 13.37 -2.37
CA THR A 48 2.74 13.48 -2.45
C THR A 48 3.29 13.75 -1.05
N VAL A 49 4.33 13.03 -0.64
CA VAL A 49 4.96 13.20 0.67
C VAL A 49 6.16 14.14 0.57
N ARG A 50 6.22 15.13 1.47
CA ARG A 50 7.39 15.98 1.68
C ARG A 50 8.15 15.49 2.90
N THR A 51 9.45 15.24 2.74
CA THR A 51 10.30 14.73 3.81
C THR A 51 10.83 15.86 4.69
N PRO A 52 11.26 15.56 5.93
CA PRO A 52 11.79 16.56 6.85
C PRO A 52 12.94 17.41 6.29
N GLY A 53 13.78 16.80 5.44
CA GLY A 53 14.92 17.46 4.80
C GLY A 53 14.57 18.29 3.56
N GLY A 54 13.29 18.57 3.30
CA GLY A 54 12.84 19.34 2.12
C GLY A 54 12.73 18.53 0.83
N GLY A 55 13.03 17.23 0.88
CA GLY A 55 12.86 16.34 -0.26
C GLY A 55 11.39 16.04 -0.56
N THR A 56 11.11 15.68 -1.81
CA THR A 56 9.78 15.21 -2.23
C THR A 56 9.88 13.77 -2.70
N MET A 57 9.07 12.89 -2.12
CA MET A 57 9.03 11.49 -2.56
C MET A 57 8.40 11.41 -3.96
N THR A 58 9.03 10.64 -4.84
CA THR A 58 8.47 10.34 -6.17
C THR A 58 7.26 9.41 -6.06
N ALA A 59 7.27 8.51 -5.07
CA ALA A 59 6.12 7.71 -4.72
C ALA A 59 5.04 8.57 -4.05
N ARG A 60 3.80 8.40 -4.50
CA ARG A 60 2.61 8.92 -3.83
C ARG A 60 2.04 7.87 -2.89
N GLN A 61 1.37 8.30 -1.83
CA GLN A 61 0.91 7.42 -0.76
C GLN A 61 -0.54 7.74 -0.35
N VAL A 62 -1.29 6.70 -0.03
CA VAL A 62 -2.57 6.74 0.67
C VAL A 62 -2.47 5.80 1.85
N CYS A 63 -3.11 6.13 2.97
CA CYS A 63 -3.08 5.33 4.19
C CYS A 63 -4.48 4.84 4.55
N LEU A 64 -4.55 3.65 5.15
CA LEU A 64 -5.77 3.05 5.68
C LEU A 64 -5.57 2.73 7.17
N GLY A 65 -6.58 2.98 8.00
CA GLY A 65 -6.60 2.73 9.44
C GLY A 65 -5.81 3.74 10.28
N ARG A 66 -4.54 3.96 9.95
CA ARG A 66 -3.69 5.01 10.54
C ARG A 66 -2.93 5.74 9.45
N HIS A 67 -2.88 7.06 9.55
CA HIS A 67 -2.15 7.90 8.61
C HIS A 67 -0.68 7.96 8.97
N TRP A 68 0.19 7.43 8.12
CA TRP A 68 1.63 7.59 8.26
C TRP A 68 2.07 8.95 7.69
N TYR A 69 2.88 9.65 8.47
CA TYR A 69 3.63 10.84 8.05
C TYR A 69 5.07 10.73 8.61
N PRO A 70 6.04 11.51 8.13
CA PRO A 70 7.47 11.29 8.44
C PRO A 70 7.87 11.24 9.94
N TYR A 71 6.98 11.62 10.85
CA TYR A 71 7.24 11.65 12.29
C TYR A 71 6.33 10.74 13.13
N GLY A 72 5.42 9.97 12.51
CA GLY A 72 4.57 9.06 13.26
C GLY A 72 3.29 8.66 12.55
N TYR A 73 2.28 8.34 13.37
CA TYR A 73 0.97 7.88 12.92
C TYR A 73 -0.15 8.71 13.54
N ALA A 74 -1.07 9.19 12.70
CA ALA A 74 -2.22 9.99 13.12
C ALA A 74 -3.56 9.33 12.71
N ARG A 75 -4.67 9.88 13.20
CA ARG A 75 -6.03 9.51 12.76
C ARG A 75 -6.54 10.36 11.60
N THR A 76 -5.83 11.43 11.25
CA THR A 76 -6.14 12.36 10.17
C THR A 76 -4.94 12.53 9.26
N VAL A 77 -5.17 13.00 8.04
CA VAL A 77 -4.13 13.30 7.04
C VAL A 77 -3.47 14.64 7.38
N VAL A 78 -2.66 14.66 8.46
CA VAL A 78 -2.07 15.86 9.08
C VAL A 78 -1.13 16.65 8.18
N ASP A 79 -0.60 16.01 7.13
CA ASP A 79 0.29 16.59 6.12
C ASP A 79 -0.38 16.68 4.74
N GLY A 80 -1.72 16.70 4.70
CA GLY A 80 -2.53 16.76 3.49
C GLY A 80 -3.83 17.54 3.68
N ASP A 81 -4.97 16.93 3.37
CA ASP A 81 -6.29 17.59 3.39
C ASP A 81 -6.95 17.65 4.79
N GLY A 82 -6.28 17.13 5.82
CA GLY A 82 -6.77 17.14 7.21
C GLY A 82 -7.93 16.19 7.49
N ALA A 83 -8.45 15.47 6.49
CA ALA A 83 -9.59 14.57 6.67
C ALA A 83 -9.22 13.34 7.53
N PRO A 84 -10.20 12.68 8.17
CA PRO A 84 -9.98 11.38 8.81
C PRO A 84 -9.41 10.37 7.82
N VAL A 85 -8.44 9.56 8.26
CA VAL A 85 -7.89 8.48 7.44
C VAL A 85 -8.99 7.47 7.12
N LYS A 86 -8.98 6.95 5.90
CA LYS A 86 -9.93 5.90 5.48
C LYS A 86 -9.78 4.68 6.39
N PRO A 87 -10.87 3.95 6.71
CA PRO A 87 -10.79 2.76 7.55
C PRO A 87 -9.94 1.68 6.87
N PHE A 88 -9.32 0.82 7.69
CA PHE A 88 -8.67 -0.38 7.19
C PHE A 88 -9.73 -1.48 7.03
N PRO A 89 -10.00 -1.97 5.81
CA PRO A 89 -11.05 -2.94 5.59
C PRO A 89 -10.64 -4.33 6.08
N GLU A 90 -11.58 -5.05 6.68
CA GLU A 90 -11.34 -6.38 7.27
C GLU A 90 -10.76 -7.38 6.26
N TRP A 91 -11.32 -7.42 5.05
CA TRP A 91 -10.88 -8.32 3.98
C TRP A 91 -9.40 -8.15 3.61
N LEU A 92 -8.84 -6.93 3.73
CA LEU A 92 -7.42 -6.69 3.46
C LEU A 92 -6.55 -7.28 4.58
N GLY A 93 -7.04 -7.27 5.82
CA GLY A 93 -6.41 -7.94 6.95
C GLY A 93 -6.48 -9.46 6.83
N GLU A 94 -7.59 -10.00 6.33
CA GLU A 94 -7.71 -11.41 6.00
C GLU A 94 -6.77 -11.83 4.87
N LEU A 95 -6.64 -10.99 3.83
CA LEU A 95 -5.71 -11.24 2.74
C LEU A 95 -4.27 -11.34 3.27
N GLY A 96 -3.83 -10.43 4.13
CA GLY A 96 -2.48 -10.46 4.71
C GLY A 96 -2.19 -11.62 5.67
N ARG A 97 -3.22 -12.38 6.10
CA ARG A 97 -3.06 -13.60 6.92
C ARG A 97 -2.93 -14.88 6.09
N ARG A 98 -3.30 -14.84 4.82
CA ARG A 98 -3.15 -15.95 3.88
C ARG A 98 -1.69 -16.11 3.45
#